data_AF-A0A165NDI3-F1
#
_entry.id   AF-A0A165NDI3-F1
#
_cell.length_a   1.000
_cell.length_b   1.000
_cell.length_c   1.000
_cell.angle_alpha   90.00
_cell.angle_beta   90.00
_cell.angle_gamma   90.00
#
_symmetry.space_group_name_H-M   'P 1'
#
loop_
_entity.id
_entity.type
_entity.pdbx_description
1 polymer ?
#
loop_
_entity_poly.entity_id
_entity_poly.type
_entity_poly.pdbx_seq_one_letter_code
_entity_poly.pdbx_strand_id
1 'polypeptide(L)'
;MATLLLYGRLVNLVAPTQSKSRHVKQRSWAQGFELYGDTSVTPSTAHSQATRPYSQTVLHKIHKQRRIATALSRTPVEQAYKFTTPAQELGALVGFLAAFTSNSLPITIDPSKSVDPDLVLEFNSRIANAEDDVRAAVEATWALNPVVIFADLKSGSPAASREMKHIVDSFKLFPNPTVFDVDQRPDEDVLRPLLERLTGTDVVPLAIIGGETFASLKELRRLQDSGSLEELITAAGAKVNGRKVKRGRKH
;
A
#
# COMPACT_ATOMS: atom_id res chain seq x y z
N MET A 1 34.62 -30.56 38.03
CA MET A 1 34.58 -30.65 36.56
C MET A 1 33.51 -29.68 36.07
N ALA A 2 33.74 -28.38 35.92
CA ALA A 2 34.73 -27.63 35.13
C ALA A 2 34.64 -27.89 33.62
N THR A 3 33.71 -27.21 32.92
CA THR A 3 33.96 -26.72 31.56
C THR A 3 33.19 -25.41 31.33
N LEU A 4 33.95 -24.32 31.27
CA LEU A 4 33.59 -23.00 30.74
C LEU A 4 33.56 -23.06 29.21
N LEU A 5 32.59 -22.41 28.57
CA LEU A 5 32.76 -21.90 27.22
C LEU A 5 32.27 -20.44 27.17
N LEU A 6 33.25 -19.54 27.29
CA LEU A 6 33.18 -18.16 26.84
C LEU A 6 33.02 -18.14 25.32
N TYR A 7 32.04 -17.40 24.82
CA TYR A 7 32.13 -16.76 23.50
C TYR A 7 32.04 -15.25 23.68
N GLY A 8 33.13 -14.58 23.35
CA GLY A 8 33.22 -13.14 23.20
C GLY A 8 33.56 -12.76 21.76
N ARG A 9 33.59 -11.43 21.53
CA ARG A 9 33.97 -10.70 20.30
C ARG A 9 32.86 -10.60 19.24
N LEU A 10 32.57 -9.44 18.62
CA LEU A 10 33.31 -8.21 18.41
C LEU A 10 32.37 -6.98 18.39
N VAL A 11 32.80 -5.93 19.09
CA VAL A 11 32.26 -4.56 19.00
C VAL A 11 32.92 -3.86 17.83
N ASN A 12 32.13 -3.35 16.88
CA ASN A 12 32.62 -2.41 15.86
C ASN A 12 32.07 -1.02 16.17
N LEU A 13 32.95 -0.15 16.68
CA LEU A 13 32.74 1.29 16.77
C LEU A 13 32.92 1.90 15.37
N VAL A 14 31.88 2.49 14.81
CA VAL A 14 31.99 3.45 13.69
C VAL A 14 31.40 4.78 14.16
N ALA A 15 32.26 5.81 14.16
CA ALA A 15 31.93 7.17 14.58
C ALA A 15 31.05 7.89 13.53
N PRO A 16 30.11 8.76 13.94
CA PRO A 16 29.30 9.54 13.01
C PRO A 16 30.04 10.79 12.51
N THR A 17 30.16 10.91 11.19
CA THR A 17 30.57 12.14 10.49
C THR A 17 29.45 13.17 10.47
N GLN A 18 29.70 14.35 11.01
CA GLN A 18 28.81 15.51 10.91
C GLN A 18 28.71 16.01 9.46
N SER A 19 27.50 16.10 8.92
CA SER A 19 27.22 16.80 7.66
C SER A 19 26.28 17.98 7.88
N LYS A 20 26.72 19.11 7.32
CA LYS A 20 26.23 20.46 7.58
C LYS A 20 24.87 20.73 6.96
N SER A 21 24.01 21.34 7.78
CA SER A 21 22.78 22.04 7.44
C SER A 21 22.97 23.02 6.28
N ARG A 22 22.15 22.87 5.22
CA ARG A 22 21.89 23.94 4.24
C ARG A 22 20.42 24.32 4.31
N HIS A 23 20.19 25.53 4.80
CA HIS A 23 18.95 26.28 4.67
C HIS A 23 18.59 26.46 3.19
N VAL A 24 17.44 25.95 2.77
CA VAL A 24 16.77 26.36 1.55
C VAL A 24 15.57 27.22 1.92
N LYS A 25 15.64 28.48 1.52
CA LYS A 25 14.57 29.49 1.68
C LYS A 25 13.34 29.07 0.89
N GLN A 26 12.20 29.02 1.59
CA GLN A 26 10.87 29.06 1.00
C GLN A 26 10.72 30.34 0.18
N ARG A 27 10.25 30.20 -1.07
CA ARG A 27 9.70 31.32 -1.85
C ARG A 27 8.19 31.14 -1.97
N SER A 28 7.51 32.07 -1.32
CA SER A 28 6.11 32.45 -1.50
C SER A 28 5.79 32.68 -2.98
N TRP A 29 4.69 32.12 -3.45
CA TRP A 29 3.97 32.60 -4.63
C TRP A 29 2.54 32.87 -4.20
N ALA A 30 2.22 34.15 -4.12
CA ALA A 30 0.87 34.68 -4.04
C ALA A 30 0.70 35.68 -5.18
N GLN A 31 -0.55 35.79 -5.64
CA GLN A 31 -1.14 36.84 -6.47
C GLN A 31 -1.02 36.70 -7.99
N GLY A 32 -2.19 36.84 -8.61
CA GLY A 32 -2.41 36.89 -10.06
C GLY A 32 -3.88 36.65 -10.39
N PHE A 33 -4.78 37.43 -9.78
CA PHE A 33 -6.20 37.50 -10.08
C PHE A 33 -6.36 38.63 -11.08
N GLU A 34 -6.79 38.37 -12.32
CA GLU A 34 -7.23 39.44 -13.20
C GLU A 34 -8.35 38.97 -14.14
N LEU A 35 -9.35 39.85 -14.21
CA LEU A 35 -10.67 39.73 -14.81
C LEU A 35 -10.67 40.14 -16.29
N TYR A 36 -11.83 39.97 -16.92
CA TYR A 36 -12.27 40.39 -18.26
C TYR A 36 -11.96 39.40 -19.41
N GLY A 37 -12.89 39.10 -20.33
CA GLY A 37 -14.15 39.76 -20.64
C GLY A 37 -15.09 38.86 -21.44
N ASP A 38 -16.36 39.19 -21.26
CA ASP A 38 -17.55 38.73 -21.94
C ASP A 38 -17.64 39.40 -23.34
N THR A 39 -17.90 38.62 -24.39
CA THR A 39 -18.68 39.08 -25.55
C THR A 39 -19.29 37.88 -26.27
N SER A 40 -20.61 37.86 -26.27
CA SER A 40 -21.49 37.14 -27.18
C SER A 40 -21.30 37.57 -28.64
N VAL A 41 -21.75 36.72 -29.58
CA VAL A 41 -22.53 37.04 -30.82
C VAL A 41 -22.46 35.86 -31.80
N THR A 42 -23.59 35.19 -31.99
CA THR A 42 -24.07 34.60 -33.26
C THR A 42 -25.10 35.59 -33.85
N PRO A 43 -25.61 35.53 -35.12
CA PRO A 43 -25.68 34.38 -36.04
C PRO A 43 -25.49 34.72 -37.55
N SER A 44 -25.70 33.70 -38.41
CA SER A 44 -26.58 33.75 -39.60
C SER A 44 -25.97 33.59 -41.01
N THR A 45 -26.64 32.68 -41.73
CA THR A 45 -26.99 32.68 -43.17
C THR A 45 -26.13 31.89 -44.18
N ALA A 46 -26.88 30.97 -44.79
CA ALA A 46 -26.63 30.06 -45.91
C ALA A 46 -26.21 30.72 -47.24
N HIS A 47 -25.77 29.88 -48.18
CA HIS A 47 -25.96 29.82 -49.65
C HIS A 47 -24.90 28.81 -50.17
N SER A 48 -25.01 28.03 -51.24
CA SER A 48 -26.07 27.58 -52.12
C SER A 48 -25.47 26.43 -52.96
N GLN A 49 -26.33 25.69 -53.64
CA GLN A 49 -26.06 24.46 -54.40
C GLN A 49 -25.16 24.67 -55.62
N ALA A 50 -24.41 23.64 -56.00
CA ALA A 50 -24.10 23.38 -57.41
C ALA A 50 -23.94 21.87 -57.66
N THR A 51 -24.84 21.36 -58.49
CA THR A 51 -24.88 20.03 -59.09
C THR A 51 -23.86 19.91 -60.22
N ARG A 52 -23.33 18.69 -60.45
CA ARG A 52 -23.28 18.07 -61.78
C ARG A 52 -22.96 16.57 -61.71
N PRO A 53 -23.51 15.75 -62.63
CA PRO A 53 -23.43 14.29 -62.60
C PRO A 53 -22.40 13.73 -63.62
N TYR A 54 -22.32 12.39 -63.63
CA TYR A 54 -21.89 11.51 -64.75
C TYR A 54 -20.48 10.89 -64.64
N SER A 55 -20.40 9.61 -64.27
CA SER A 55 -20.26 8.52 -65.25
C SER A 55 -20.12 7.15 -64.56
N GLN A 56 -20.94 6.22 -65.02
CA GLN A 56 -20.88 4.79 -64.77
C GLN A 56 -19.74 4.13 -65.59
N THR A 57 -19.60 2.82 -65.39
CA THR A 57 -18.76 1.80 -66.07
C THR A 57 -17.32 1.75 -65.54
N VAL A 58 -16.79 0.62 -65.06
CA VAL A 58 -16.77 -0.73 -65.65
C VAL A 58 -16.58 -1.82 -64.57
N LEU A 59 -17.47 -2.82 -64.58
CA LEU A 59 -17.27 -4.17 -64.03
C LEU A 59 -16.02 -4.82 -64.65
N HIS A 60 -15.12 -5.43 -63.86
CA HIS A 60 -14.50 -6.73 -64.20
C HIS A 60 -13.62 -7.30 -63.06
N LYS A 61 -13.78 -8.62 -62.87
CA LYS A 61 -12.85 -9.64 -62.34
C LYS A 61 -12.72 -9.86 -60.82
N ILE A 62 -13.47 -10.89 -60.45
CA ILE A 62 -13.34 -11.83 -59.34
C ILE A 62 -11.95 -12.53 -59.36
N HIS A 63 -11.51 -12.96 -58.17
CA HIS A 63 -10.47 -13.96 -57.84
C HIS A 63 -9.03 -13.48 -57.62
N LYS A 64 -8.76 -13.05 -56.38
CA LYS A 64 -7.67 -13.64 -55.58
C LYS A 64 -8.04 -13.61 -54.10
N GLN A 65 -8.59 -14.73 -53.64
CA GLN A 65 -8.79 -15.01 -52.22
C GLN A 65 -7.43 -14.96 -51.50
N ARG A 66 -7.09 -13.79 -50.94
CA ARG A 66 -6.21 -13.70 -49.79
C ARG A 66 -6.98 -14.24 -48.61
N ARG A 67 -7.02 -15.58 -48.48
CA ARG A 67 -7.17 -16.21 -47.17
C ARG A 67 -5.85 -15.99 -46.43
N ILE A 68 -5.62 -14.77 -45.98
CA ILE A 68 -4.89 -14.60 -44.73
C ILE A 68 -5.90 -15.09 -43.72
N ALA A 69 -5.85 -16.39 -43.44
CA ALA A 69 -6.35 -16.90 -42.19
C ALA A 69 -5.49 -16.20 -41.14
N THR A 70 -5.93 -15.01 -40.74
CA THR A 70 -5.57 -14.43 -39.45
C THR A 70 -6.07 -15.48 -38.48
N ALA A 71 -5.18 -16.42 -38.17
CA ALA A 71 -5.21 -17.15 -36.94
C ALA A 71 -5.50 -16.07 -35.89
N LEU A 72 -6.73 -16.09 -35.37
CA LEU A 72 -7.02 -15.53 -34.08
C LEU A 72 -6.07 -16.28 -33.15
N SER A 73 -4.85 -15.75 -33.06
CA SER A 73 -3.93 -16.02 -31.99
C SER A 73 -4.76 -15.71 -30.77
N ARG A 74 -5.31 -16.77 -30.18
CA ARG A 74 -5.67 -16.78 -28.77
C ARG A 74 -4.44 -16.19 -28.10
N THR A 75 -4.53 -14.93 -27.70
CA THR A 75 -3.62 -14.40 -26.69
C THR A 75 -3.60 -15.47 -25.61
N PRO A 76 -2.42 -15.97 -25.21
CA PRO A 76 -2.33 -16.86 -24.07
C PRO A 76 -3.19 -16.21 -22.99
N VAL A 77 -4.14 -16.96 -22.43
CA VAL A 77 -4.89 -16.47 -21.27
C VAL A 77 -3.80 -16.18 -20.24
N GLU A 78 -3.45 -14.90 -20.13
CA GLU A 78 -2.38 -14.39 -19.29
C GLU A 78 -2.76 -14.88 -17.89
N GLN A 79 -2.00 -15.84 -17.39
CA GLN A 79 -2.38 -16.57 -16.19
C GLN A 79 -2.46 -15.55 -15.07
N ALA A 80 -3.63 -15.47 -14.43
CA ALA A 80 -3.82 -14.57 -13.31
C ALA A 80 -2.73 -14.86 -12.27
N TYR A 81 -2.03 -13.80 -11.86
CA TYR A 81 -1.00 -13.90 -10.85
C TYR A 81 -1.57 -14.53 -9.57
N LYS A 82 -0.69 -15.21 -8.82
CA LYS A 82 -1.01 -15.75 -7.51
C LYS A 82 0.12 -15.39 -6.56
N PHE A 83 -0.23 -14.96 -5.36
CA PHE A 83 0.76 -14.68 -4.34
C PHE A 83 1.63 -15.91 -4.10
N THR A 84 2.95 -15.70 -4.14
CA THR A 84 3.91 -16.79 -3.97
C THR A 84 4.16 -17.08 -2.50
N THR A 85 3.96 -16.09 -1.63
CA THR A 85 4.16 -16.22 -0.18
C THR A 85 3.06 -15.52 0.62
N PRO A 86 2.76 -16.01 1.85
CA PRO A 86 1.85 -15.31 2.77
C PRO A 86 2.30 -13.88 3.11
N ALA A 87 3.62 -13.64 3.19
CA ALA A 87 4.15 -12.31 3.48
C ALA A 87 3.84 -11.29 2.38
N GLN A 88 3.90 -11.73 1.12
CA GLN A 88 3.53 -10.89 -0.03
C GLN A 88 2.04 -10.58 -0.04
N GLU A 89 1.20 -11.59 0.22
CA GLU A 89 -0.24 -11.44 0.34
C GLU A 89 -0.61 -10.50 1.50
N LEU A 90 0.04 -10.64 2.65
CA LEU A 90 -0.14 -9.77 3.82
C LEU A 90 0.23 -8.32 3.51
N GLY A 91 1.35 -8.10 2.81
CA GLY A 91 1.75 -6.77 2.36
C GLY A 91 0.71 -6.15 1.42
N ALA A 92 0.23 -6.89 0.43
CA ALA A 92 -0.81 -6.42 -0.48
C ALA A 92 -2.13 -6.10 0.26
N LEU A 93 -2.55 -6.98 1.19
CA LEU A 93 -3.73 -6.76 2.03
C LEU A 93 -3.59 -5.49 2.88
N VAL A 94 -2.46 -5.29 3.54
CA VAL A 94 -2.19 -4.07 4.32
C VAL A 94 -2.22 -2.83 3.42
N GLY A 95 -1.64 -2.91 2.23
CA GLY A 95 -1.64 -1.81 1.25
C GLY A 95 -3.06 -1.43 0.87
N PHE A 96 -3.88 -2.41 0.49
CA PHE A 96 -5.30 -2.23 0.23
C PHE A 96 -6.04 -1.57 1.40
N LEU A 97 -5.88 -2.10 2.62
CA LEU A 97 -6.58 -1.57 3.79
C LEU A 97 -6.13 -0.15 4.17
N ALA A 98 -4.84 0.17 3.97
CA ALA A 98 -4.26 1.47 4.30
C ALA A 98 -4.54 2.55 3.24
N ALA A 99 -4.77 2.17 1.98
CA ALA A 99 -5.00 3.10 0.88
C ALA A 99 -6.23 3.99 1.12
N PHE A 100 -7.34 3.40 1.57
CA PHE A 100 -8.56 4.14 1.90
C PHE A 100 -9.27 3.55 3.12
N THR A 101 -9.78 4.41 4.01
CA THR A 101 -10.54 3.99 5.20
C THR A 101 -11.86 3.29 4.86
N SER A 102 -12.38 3.49 3.65
CA SER A 102 -13.59 2.83 3.14
C SER A 102 -13.32 1.46 2.52
N ASN A 103 -12.07 1.06 2.35
CA ASN A 103 -11.75 -0.23 1.76
C ASN A 103 -12.18 -1.35 2.70
N SER A 104 -12.95 -2.29 2.14
CA SER A 104 -13.45 -3.48 2.83
C SER A 104 -13.42 -4.67 1.87
N LEU A 105 -13.06 -5.83 2.41
CA LEU A 105 -13.08 -7.08 1.68
C LEU A 105 -14.52 -7.54 1.39
N PRO A 106 -14.81 -8.02 0.18
CA PRO A 106 -16.07 -8.69 -0.10
C PRO A 106 -16.30 -9.90 0.82
N ILE A 107 -17.49 -10.00 1.41
CA ILE A 107 -17.91 -11.13 2.26
C ILE A 107 -17.89 -12.49 1.55
N THR A 108 -17.78 -12.50 0.22
CA THR A 108 -17.74 -13.69 -0.62
C THR A 108 -16.36 -14.34 -0.71
N ILE A 109 -15.33 -13.70 -0.15
CA ILE A 109 -13.97 -14.25 -0.13
C ILE A 109 -13.93 -15.44 0.83
N ASP A 110 -13.31 -16.54 0.39
CA ASP A 110 -12.99 -17.68 1.24
C ASP A 110 -11.62 -17.44 1.91
N PRO A 111 -11.56 -17.18 3.22
CA PRO A 111 -10.33 -16.81 3.91
C PRO A 111 -9.34 -17.98 4.02
N SER A 112 -9.77 -19.21 3.77
CA SER A 112 -8.91 -20.40 3.77
C SER A 112 -8.00 -20.48 2.55
N LYS A 113 -8.27 -19.67 1.51
CA LYS A 113 -7.52 -19.61 0.26
C LYS A 113 -6.80 -18.28 0.14
N SER A 114 -5.77 -18.26 -0.72
CA SER A 114 -5.11 -17.00 -1.08
C SER A 114 -6.11 -16.08 -1.78
N VAL A 115 -6.11 -14.80 -1.39
CA VAL A 115 -6.98 -13.76 -1.94
C VAL A 115 -6.61 -13.52 -3.41
N ASP A 116 -7.61 -13.23 -4.23
CA ASP A 116 -7.39 -12.84 -5.63
C ASP A 116 -6.59 -11.52 -5.66
N PRO A 117 -5.40 -11.48 -6.30
CA PRO A 117 -4.59 -10.27 -6.35
C PRO A 117 -5.33 -9.07 -6.97
N ASP A 118 -6.27 -9.30 -7.89
CA ASP A 118 -7.07 -8.23 -8.51
C ASP A 118 -7.98 -7.51 -7.49
N LEU A 119 -8.21 -8.07 -6.30
CA LEU A 119 -9.02 -7.46 -5.24
C LEU A 119 -8.23 -6.55 -4.29
N VAL A 120 -6.93 -6.78 -4.15
CA VAL A 120 -6.07 -6.09 -3.16
C VAL A 120 -4.96 -5.27 -3.80
N LEU A 121 -4.64 -5.51 -5.08
CA LEU A 121 -3.68 -4.72 -5.83
C LEU A 121 -4.38 -3.58 -6.56
N GLU A 122 -3.70 -2.44 -6.67
CA GLU A 122 -4.21 -1.27 -7.39
C GLU A 122 -4.00 -1.34 -8.91
N PHE A 123 -3.32 -2.39 -9.39
CA PHE A 123 -2.99 -2.60 -10.79
C PHE A 123 -3.46 -3.98 -11.27
N ASN A 124 -3.52 -4.14 -12.59
CA ASN A 124 -3.93 -5.39 -13.21
C ASN A 124 -2.84 -6.46 -13.03
N SER A 125 -3.16 -7.52 -12.28
CA SER A 125 -2.21 -8.58 -11.94
C SER A 125 -1.94 -9.57 -13.07
N ARG A 126 -2.59 -9.41 -14.23
CA ARG A 126 -2.51 -10.36 -15.35
C ARG A 126 -1.42 -10.03 -16.35
N ILE A 127 -0.72 -8.91 -16.19
CA ILE A 127 0.30 -8.45 -17.15
C ILE A 127 1.61 -9.26 -17.05
N ALA A 128 2.34 -9.34 -18.16
CA ALA A 128 3.73 -9.77 -18.17
C ALA A 128 4.55 -8.96 -17.13
N ASN A 129 5.25 -9.66 -16.23
CA ASN A 129 6.03 -9.14 -15.10
C ASN A 129 5.25 -8.78 -13.80
N ALA A 130 4.03 -9.29 -13.63
CA ALA A 130 3.24 -9.08 -12.41
C ALA A 130 4.01 -9.37 -11.10
N GLU A 131 4.94 -10.33 -11.08
CA GLU A 131 5.72 -10.65 -9.89
C GLU A 131 6.60 -9.47 -9.41
N ASP A 132 7.26 -8.78 -10.33
CA ASP A 132 8.13 -7.65 -10.03
C ASP A 132 7.31 -6.45 -9.53
N ASP A 133 6.16 -6.21 -10.17
CA ASP A 133 5.23 -5.14 -9.79
C ASP A 133 4.60 -5.40 -8.41
N VAL A 134 4.22 -6.64 -8.12
CA VAL A 134 3.68 -7.00 -6.79
C VAL A 134 4.74 -6.83 -5.72
N ARG A 135 5.98 -7.26 -5.97
CA ARG A 135 7.09 -7.06 -5.05
C ARG A 135 7.33 -5.58 -4.78
N ALA A 136 7.36 -4.75 -5.82
CA ALA A 136 7.51 -3.30 -5.68
C ALA A 136 6.34 -2.67 -4.90
N ALA A 137 5.10 -3.11 -5.14
CA ALA A 137 3.93 -2.62 -4.43
C ALA A 137 3.93 -3.02 -2.94
N VAL A 138 4.38 -4.23 -2.61
CA VAL A 138 4.53 -4.69 -1.22
C VAL A 138 5.65 -3.91 -0.52
N GLU A 139 6.79 -3.71 -1.17
CA GLU A 139 7.88 -2.87 -0.63
C GLU A 139 7.41 -1.42 -0.38
N ALA A 140 6.67 -0.84 -1.33
CA ALA A 140 6.08 0.49 -1.18
C ALA A 140 5.09 0.55 -0.02
N THR A 141 4.28 -0.50 0.17
CA THR A 141 3.33 -0.60 1.29
C THR A 141 4.06 -0.52 2.63
N TRP A 142 5.13 -1.29 2.81
CA TRP A 142 5.90 -1.30 4.06
C TRP A 142 6.69 -0.01 4.27
N ALA A 143 7.17 0.63 3.20
CA ALA A 143 7.81 1.94 3.30
C ALA A 143 6.83 3.04 3.76
N LEU A 144 5.57 2.98 3.32
CA LEU A 144 4.52 3.93 3.72
C LEU A 144 3.93 3.60 5.09
N ASN A 145 3.85 2.32 5.43
CA ASN A 145 3.25 1.80 6.66
C ASN A 145 4.26 0.92 7.43
N PRO A 146 5.37 1.51 7.92
CA PRO A 146 6.45 0.75 8.56
C PRO A 146 6.02 0.08 9.86
N VAL A 147 4.99 0.60 10.51
CA VAL A 147 4.38 0.02 11.71
C VAL A 147 2.87 -0.02 11.54
N VAL A 148 2.30 -1.21 11.61
CA VAL A 148 0.86 -1.48 11.49
C VAL A 148 0.38 -2.17 12.76
N ILE A 149 -0.82 -1.84 13.23
CA ILE A 149 -1.45 -2.48 14.40
C ILE A 149 -2.85 -2.90 14.01
N PHE A 150 -3.15 -4.19 14.14
CA PHE A 150 -4.52 -4.70 14.14
C PHE A 150 -4.96 -4.87 15.59
N ALA A 151 -6.10 -4.28 15.94
CA ALA A 151 -6.55 -4.19 17.32
C ALA A 151 -8.07 -4.27 17.41
N ASP A 152 -8.58 -4.69 18.55
CA ASP A 152 -9.99 -4.50 18.89
C ASP A 152 -10.20 -3.23 19.71
N LEU A 153 -11.27 -2.49 19.40
CA LEU A 153 -11.68 -1.30 20.13
C LEU A 153 -12.61 -1.62 21.30
N LYS A 154 -13.56 -2.55 21.10
CA LYS A 154 -14.63 -2.89 22.05
C LYS A 154 -14.70 -4.39 22.35
N SER A 155 -14.68 -5.25 21.34
CA SER A 155 -14.77 -6.71 21.51
C SER A 155 -13.40 -7.33 21.81
N GLY A 156 -13.37 -8.63 22.12
CA GLY A 156 -12.12 -9.37 22.32
C GLY A 156 -11.27 -8.85 23.48
N SER A 157 -10.16 -8.19 23.15
CA SER A 157 -9.11 -7.78 24.10
C SER A 157 -8.81 -6.27 24.10
N PRO A 158 -9.78 -5.39 24.39
CA PRO A 158 -9.61 -3.93 24.25
C PRO A 158 -8.53 -3.34 25.17
N ALA A 159 -8.28 -3.94 26.34
CA ALA A 159 -7.20 -3.52 27.24
C ALA A 159 -5.82 -3.79 26.62
N ALA A 160 -5.63 -4.99 26.05
CA ALA A 160 -4.40 -5.35 25.38
C ALA A 160 -4.15 -4.46 24.14
N SER A 161 -5.21 -4.19 23.36
CA SER A 161 -5.17 -3.28 22.21
C SER A 161 -4.70 -1.88 22.58
N ARG A 162 -5.26 -1.31 23.64
CA ARG A 162 -4.86 0.02 24.15
C ARG A 162 -3.42 0.04 24.57
N GLU A 163 -2.97 -1.03 25.22
CA GLU A 163 -1.59 -1.14 25.66
C GLU A 163 -0.61 -1.25 24.48
N MET A 164 -0.88 -2.10 23.48
CA MET A 164 -0.04 -2.22 22.30
C MET A 164 0.08 -0.88 21.57
N LYS A 165 -1.05 -0.18 21.38
CA LYS A 165 -1.09 1.17 20.81
C LYS A 165 -0.28 2.16 21.66
N HIS A 166 -0.35 2.07 22.99
CA HIS A 166 0.40 2.94 23.90
C HIS A 166 1.91 2.69 23.81
N ILE A 167 2.36 1.43 23.78
CA ILE A 167 3.77 1.06 23.62
C ILE A 167 4.30 1.69 22.33
N VAL A 168 3.62 1.50 21.20
CA VAL A 168 4.05 2.05 19.90
C VAL A 168 3.96 3.58 19.87
N ASP A 169 2.90 4.20 20.40
CA ASP A 169 2.76 5.66 20.43
C ASP A 169 3.78 6.35 21.35
N SER A 170 4.37 5.62 22.31
CA SER A 170 5.44 6.15 23.17
C SER A 170 6.69 6.56 22.37
N PHE A 171 6.94 5.93 21.23
CA PHE A 171 8.08 6.23 20.34
C PHE A 171 7.83 7.44 19.41
N LYS A 172 6.63 8.02 19.39
CA LYS A 172 6.28 9.23 18.62
C LYS A 172 6.77 9.17 17.16
N LEU A 173 6.40 8.08 16.49
CA LEU A 173 6.87 7.71 15.15
C LEU A 173 6.47 8.71 14.07
N PHE A 174 7.32 8.81 13.04
CA PHE A 174 6.98 9.40 11.73
C PHE A 174 7.45 8.46 10.60
N PRO A 175 6.57 7.99 9.69
CA PRO A 175 5.12 8.21 9.68
C PRO A 175 4.43 7.65 10.94
N ASN A 176 3.18 8.09 11.16
CA ASN A 176 2.39 7.58 12.28
C ASN A 176 2.11 6.08 12.07
N PRO A 177 1.99 5.28 13.14
CA PRO A 177 1.58 3.89 13.00
C PRO A 177 0.18 3.82 12.38
N THR A 178 0.00 2.89 11.45
CA THR A 178 -1.29 2.61 10.82
C THR A 178 -2.07 1.65 11.73
N VAL A 179 -3.29 2.01 12.10
CA VAL A 179 -4.07 1.26 13.09
C VAL A 179 -5.41 0.86 12.48
N PHE A 180 -5.72 -0.44 12.55
CA PHE A 180 -7.00 -1.00 12.11
C PHE A 180 -7.76 -1.53 13.33
N ASP A 181 -8.93 -0.94 13.61
CA ASP A 181 -9.86 -1.42 14.62
C ASP A 181 -10.74 -2.53 14.02
N VAL A 182 -10.26 -3.77 14.09
CA VAL A 182 -10.80 -4.95 13.38
C VAL A 182 -12.27 -5.17 13.69
N ASP A 183 -12.67 -5.04 14.95
CA ASP A 183 -14.04 -5.22 15.44
C ASP A 183 -15.03 -4.09 15.06
N GLN A 184 -14.54 -3.02 14.43
CA GLN A 184 -15.39 -1.95 13.92
C GLN A 184 -15.53 -2.01 12.40
N ARG A 185 -14.90 -2.98 11.74
CA ARG A 185 -14.92 -3.09 10.29
C ARG A 185 -16.09 -3.95 9.81
N PRO A 186 -16.67 -3.63 8.63
CA PRO A 186 -17.76 -4.42 8.06
C PRO A 186 -17.31 -5.79 7.53
N ASP A 187 -16.01 -5.97 7.30
CA ASP A 187 -15.39 -7.19 6.77
C ASP A 187 -14.67 -8.01 7.85
N GLU A 188 -14.98 -7.79 9.13
CA GLU A 188 -14.37 -8.48 10.29
C GLU A 188 -14.37 -10.01 10.12
N ASP A 189 -15.50 -10.58 9.72
CA ASP A 189 -15.71 -12.04 9.56
C ASP A 189 -14.77 -12.67 8.52
N VAL A 190 -14.30 -11.89 7.55
CA VAL A 190 -13.34 -12.32 6.52
C VAL A 190 -11.92 -11.94 6.93
N LEU A 191 -11.74 -10.76 7.52
CA LEU A 191 -10.43 -10.23 7.85
C LEU A 191 -9.75 -11.03 8.97
N ARG A 192 -10.47 -11.42 10.03
CA ARG A 192 -9.84 -12.18 11.13
C ARG A 192 -9.29 -13.52 10.68
N PRO A 193 -10.03 -14.39 9.97
CA PRO A 193 -9.48 -15.67 9.54
C PRO A 193 -8.38 -15.51 8.47
N LEU A 194 -8.43 -14.43 7.66
CA LEU A 194 -7.32 -14.08 6.77
C LEU A 194 -6.05 -13.72 7.55
N LEU A 195 -6.16 -12.86 8.57
CA LEU A 195 -5.03 -12.52 9.43
C LEU A 195 -4.46 -13.77 10.11
N GLU A 196 -5.31 -14.66 10.61
CA GLU A 196 -4.89 -15.94 11.18
C GLU A 196 -4.09 -16.77 10.19
N ARG A 197 -4.60 -16.96 8.97
CA ARG A 197 -3.88 -17.72 7.93
C ARG A 197 -2.54 -17.08 7.56
N LEU A 198 -2.49 -15.74 7.45
CA LEU A 198 -1.32 -15.02 6.97
C LEU A 198 -0.24 -14.83 8.03
N THR A 199 -0.65 -14.71 9.30
CA THR A 199 0.25 -14.39 10.42
C THR A 199 0.50 -15.58 11.35
N GLY A 200 -0.32 -16.63 11.25
CA GLY A 200 -0.28 -17.80 12.13
C GLY A 200 -0.88 -17.55 13.52
N THR A 201 -1.60 -16.44 13.73
CA THR A 201 -2.27 -16.14 15.00
C THR A 201 -3.72 -15.72 14.83
N ASP A 202 -4.61 -16.35 15.59
CA ASP A 202 -6.04 -16.05 15.68
C ASP A 202 -6.36 -14.90 16.65
N VAL A 203 -5.33 -14.35 17.33
CA VAL A 203 -5.50 -13.36 18.38
C VAL A 203 -5.08 -11.98 17.92
N VAL A 204 -5.95 -11.01 18.18
CA VAL A 204 -5.60 -9.58 18.19
C VAL A 204 -5.61 -9.06 19.65
N PRO A 205 -4.80 -8.04 19.98
CA PRO A 205 -4.01 -7.20 19.07
C PRO A 205 -2.74 -7.88 18.55
N LEU A 206 -2.34 -7.51 17.33
CA LEU A 206 -1.02 -7.84 16.77
C LEU A 206 -0.42 -6.60 16.10
N ALA A 207 0.89 -6.46 16.21
CA ALA A 207 1.66 -5.42 15.53
C ALA A 207 2.46 -6.05 14.39
N ILE A 208 2.62 -5.32 13.29
CA ILE A 208 3.50 -5.69 12.18
C ILE A 208 4.51 -4.56 11.99
N ILE A 209 5.80 -4.88 12.03
CA ILE A 209 6.89 -3.91 11.89
C ILE A 209 7.76 -4.36 10.72
N GLY A 210 7.80 -3.59 9.64
CA GLY A 210 8.56 -3.94 8.44
C GLY A 210 8.19 -5.29 7.82
N GLY A 211 6.95 -5.75 8.00
CA GLY A 211 6.48 -7.06 7.55
C GLY A 211 6.65 -8.21 8.55
N GLU A 212 7.28 -7.99 9.71
CA GLU A 212 7.42 -8.99 10.78
C GLU A 212 6.28 -8.86 11.81
N THR A 213 5.67 -9.98 12.19
CA THR A 213 4.50 -10.03 13.08
C THR A 213 4.88 -10.21 14.56
N PHE A 214 4.25 -9.40 15.42
CA PHE A 214 4.35 -9.44 16.88
C PHE A 214 2.97 -9.56 17.51
N ALA A 215 2.54 -10.78 17.82
CA ALA A 215 1.24 -11.07 18.42
C ALA A 215 1.23 -10.94 19.95
N SER A 216 2.40 -11.01 20.60
CA SER A 216 2.49 -11.04 22.06
C SER A 216 2.86 -9.68 22.65
N LEU A 217 2.01 -9.14 23.52
CA LEU A 217 2.35 -7.96 24.32
C LEU A 217 3.60 -8.17 25.18
N LYS A 218 3.82 -9.39 25.70
CA LYS A 218 5.00 -9.70 26.51
C LYS A 218 6.28 -9.57 25.68
N GLU A 219 6.24 -10.04 24.45
CA GLU A 219 7.34 -9.90 23.50
C GLU A 219 7.60 -8.43 23.17
N LEU A 220 6.55 -7.67 22.86
CA LEU A 220 6.67 -6.26 22.53
C LEU A 220 7.25 -5.43 23.70
N ARG A 221 6.81 -5.69 24.94
CA ARG A 221 7.41 -5.09 26.15
C ARG A 221 8.89 -5.45 26.29
N ARG A 222 9.25 -6.72 26.10
CA ARG A 222 10.66 -7.14 26.16
C ARG A 222 11.52 -6.41 25.12
N LEU A 223 11.01 -6.25 23.89
CA LEU A 223 11.71 -5.52 22.83
C LEU A 223 11.81 -4.03 23.16
N GLN A 224 10.77 -3.44 23.77
CA GLN A 224 10.81 -2.07 24.26
C GLN A 224 11.87 -1.88 25.36
N ASP A 225 11.86 -2.75 26.39
CA ASP A 225 12.76 -2.67 27.53
C ASP A 225 14.23 -2.87 27.15
N SER A 226 14.48 -3.69 26.12
CA SER A 226 15.84 -3.94 25.58
C SER A 226 16.31 -2.88 24.59
N GLY A 227 15.44 -1.99 24.11
CA GLY A 227 15.73 -1.04 23.03
C GLY A 227 15.68 -1.62 21.62
N SER A 228 15.63 -2.95 21.46
CA SER A 228 15.56 -3.62 20.15
C SER A 228 14.30 -3.25 19.35
N LEU A 229 13.22 -2.86 20.01
CA LEU A 229 12.02 -2.35 19.33
C LEU A 229 12.32 -1.06 18.55
N GLU A 230 13.16 -0.18 19.09
CA GLU A 230 13.57 1.06 18.41
C GLU A 230 14.38 0.76 17.15
N GLU A 231 15.27 -0.23 17.23
CA GLU A 231 16.10 -0.70 16.11
C GLU A 231 15.25 -1.27 14.99
N LEU A 232 14.28 -2.15 15.32
CA LEU A 232 13.35 -2.75 14.36
C LEU A 232 12.50 -1.69 13.66
N ILE A 233 11.92 -0.76 14.42
CA ILE A 233 11.12 0.36 13.89
C ILE A 233 11.95 1.22 12.94
N THR A 234 13.19 1.53 13.32
CA THR A 234 14.10 2.34 12.50
C THR A 234 14.51 1.59 11.23
N ALA A 235 14.79 0.30 11.33
CA ALA A 235 15.11 -0.57 10.19
C ALA A 235 13.92 -0.68 9.21
N ALA A 236 12.69 -0.69 9.72
CA ALA A 236 11.47 -0.66 8.92
C ALA A 236 11.24 0.69 8.20
N GLY A 237 12.00 1.73 8.52
CA GLY A 237 11.93 3.04 7.88
C GLY A 237 11.16 4.11 8.65
N ALA A 238 10.68 3.82 9.86
CA ALA A 238 10.04 4.81 10.72
C ALA A 238 11.07 5.60 11.54
N LYS A 239 10.86 6.91 11.66
CA LYS A 239 11.67 7.78 12.51
C LYS A 239 11.08 7.88 13.91
N VAL A 240 11.83 7.40 14.89
CA VAL A 240 11.52 7.54 16.33
C VAL A 240 11.68 9.01 16.74
N ASN A 241 10.77 9.50 17.58
CA ASN A 241 10.64 10.92 17.92
C ASN A 241 10.50 11.85 16.71
N GLY A 242 10.00 11.32 15.59
CA GLY A 242 9.79 12.06 14.35
C GLY A 242 8.54 12.95 14.37
N ARG A 243 7.53 12.62 15.17
CA ARG A 243 6.29 13.41 15.27
C ARG A 243 6.57 14.75 15.95
N LYS A 244 6.34 15.85 15.24
CA LYS A 244 6.39 17.20 15.83
C LYS A 244 5.27 17.38 16.84
N VAL A 245 5.59 17.33 18.13
CA VAL A 245 4.66 17.70 19.20
C VAL A 245 4.40 19.21 19.09
N LYS A 246 3.16 19.60 18.78
CA LYS A 246 2.76 21.01 18.75
C LYS A 246 2.96 21.58 20.16
N ARG A 247 4.01 22.38 20.36
CA ARG A 247 4.22 23.12 21.62
C ARG A 247 3.02 24.04 21.81
N GLY A 248 2.19 23.75 22.81
CA GLY A 248 1.07 24.61 23.18
C GLY A 248 1.58 26.02 23.47
N ARG A 249 0.93 27.03 22.87
CA ARG A 249 1.14 28.43 23.25
C ARG A 249 0.66 28.56 24.70
N LYS A 250 1.57 28.83 25.64
CA LYS A 250 1.17 29.26 26.98
C LYS A 250 0.42 30.58 26.82
N HIS A 251 -0.84 30.60 27.23
CA HIS A 251 -1.62 31.82 27.42
C HIS A 251 -1.26 32.43 28.77
#